data_AF-A4GE67-F1
#
_entry.id   AF-A4GE67-F1
#
_cell.length_a   1.000
_cell.length_b   1.000
_cell.length_c   1.000
_cell.angle_alpha   90.00
_cell.angle_beta   90.00
_cell.angle_gamma   90.00
#
_symmetry.space_group_name_H-M   'P 1'
#
loop_
_entity.id
_entity.type
_entity.pdbx_description
1 polymer ?
#
loop_
_entity_poly.entity_id
_entity_poly.type
_entity_poly.pdbx_seq_one_letter_code
_entity_poly.pdbx_strand_id
1 'polypeptide(L)'
;LLVRKSDNFKAVADLRGKNSCHTGYGRNVGYKIPITKLKKHGLFKLATDPEMSPLEKELKGLSDLFGSSCLVGKYSPNDEVNRLLKKRYSNLCELCERPDICDYPDKYSGYDGAIRCLVENNGDVAFTKVIYVNKYFGLPVGDAPAQPAINPAARAQDFVYLCEDGTTRPITGPACSWAQRPWQGYMGNGDINSRFQQLQSKLQQFYEEAKNSADVKKAAAMWVDQKNLLVNRVQ
;
A
#
# COMPACT_ATOMS: atom_id res chain seq x y z
N LEU A 1 -7.43 -5.36 -1.43
CA LEU A 1 -7.39 -5.30 0.05
C LEU A 1 -7.35 -6.73 0.57
N LEU A 2 -6.50 -7.10 1.53
CA LEU A 2 -6.46 -8.49 2.03
C LEU A 2 -7.35 -8.62 3.27
N VAL A 3 -8.20 -9.64 3.33
CA VAL A 3 -9.09 -9.94 4.46
C VAL A 3 -9.17 -11.44 4.69
N ARG A 4 -9.63 -11.88 5.86
CA ARG A 4 -9.99 -13.29 6.08
C ARG A 4 -11.28 -13.64 5.34
N LYS A 5 -11.31 -14.86 4.80
CA LYS A 5 -12.51 -15.42 4.16
C LYS A 5 -13.65 -15.64 5.17
N SER A 6 -13.31 -16.00 6.42
CA SER A 6 -14.29 -16.24 7.50
C SER A 6 -15.12 -15.01 7.86
N ASP A 7 -14.56 -13.82 7.68
CA ASP A 7 -15.20 -12.56 8.08
C ASP A 7 -16.34 -12.16 7.13
N ASN A 8 -16.46 -12.86 5.99
CA ASN A 8 -17.63 -12.86 5.11
C ASN A 8 -18.11 -11.47 4.65
N PHE A 9 -17.15 -10.57 4.35
CA PHE A 9 -17.42 -9.24 3.79
C PHE A 9 -18.36 -9.32 2.58
N LYS A 10 -19.46 -8.56 2.62
CA LYS A 10 -20.49 -8.44 1.57
C LYS A 10 -20.42 -7.11 0.84
N ALA A 11 -19.89 -6.09 1.50
CA ALA A 11 -19.68 -4.77 0.93
C ALA A 11 -18.44 -4.10 1.51
N VAL A 12 -17.95 -3.06 0.83
CA VAL A 12 -16.87 -2.21 1.37
C VAL A 12 -17.28 -1.58 2.70
N ALA A 13 -18.58 -1.34 2.92
CA ALA A 13 -19.12 -0.77 4.15
C ALA A 13 -18.88 -1.62 5.41
N ASP A 14 -18.65 -2.92 5.25
CA ASP A 14 -18.39 -3.84 6.37
C ASP A 14 -17.00 -3.62 7.01
N LEU A 15 -16.19 -2.72 6.44
CA LEU A 15 -14.94 -2.25 7.05
C LEU A 15 -15.15 -1.40 8.30
N ARG A 16 -16.36 -0.87 8.55
CA ARG A 16 -16.65 -0.08 9.74
C ARG A 16 -16.47 -0.90 11.01
N GLY A 17 -15.71 -0.36 11.96
CA GLY A 17 -15.41 -0.98 13.25
C GLY A 17 -14.44 -2.17 13.17
N LYS A 18 -13.92 -2.50 11.98
CA LYS A 18 -12.95 -3.57 11.80
C LYS A 18 -11.55 -3.16 12.26
N ASN A 19 -10.74 -4.14 12.59
CA ASN A 19 -9.36 -3.96 12.97
C ASN A 19 -8.45 -3.84 11.74
N SER A 20 -7.68 -2.75 11.61
CA SER A 20 -6.97 -2.44 10.37
C SER A 20 -5.44 -2.43 10.48
N CYS A 21 -4.80 -3.07 9.50
CA CYS A 21 -3.35 -3.19 9.42
C CYS A 21 -2.82 -2.36 8.25
N HIS A 22 -2.05 -1.32 8.58
CA HIS A 22 -1.53 -0.37 7.61
C HIS A 22 -0.02 -0.55 7.45
N THR A 23 0.50 -0.27 6.25
CA THR A 23 1.96 -0.28 6.07
C THR A 23 2.67 0.86 6.80
N GLY A 24 1.92 1.89 7.20
CA GLY A 24 2.38 3.04 7.98
C GLY A 24 1.91 4.38 7.41
N TYR A 25 1.97 5.41 8.26
CA TYR A 25 1.51 6.76 7.98
C TYR A 25 2.18 7.38 6.75
N GLY A 26 1.41 8.11 5.93
CA GLY A 26 1.89 8.80 4.74
C GLY A 26 2.25 7.89 3.55
N ARG A 27 2.20 6.57 3.69
CA ARG A 27 2.53 5.62 2.61
C ARG A 27 1.40 5.46 1.61
N ASN A 28 1.74 5.13 0.37
CA ASN A 28 0.75 5.05 -0.71
C ASN A 28 -0.30 3.96 -0.47
N VAL A 29 0.12 2.69 -0.42
CA VAL A 29 -0.80 1.54 -0.39
C VAL A 29 -1.47 1.36 0.98
N GLY A 30 -0.74 1.66 2.05
CA GLY A 30 -1.21 1.48 3.42
C GLY A 30 -1.98 2.66 3.99
N TYR A 31 -1.96 3.84 3.36
CA TYR A 31 -2.56 5.06 3.95
C TYR A 31 -3.28 5.92 2.89
N LYS A 32 -2.56 6.47 1.91
CA LYS A 32 -3.11 7.45 0.94
C LYS A 32 -4.20 6.87 0.03
N ILE A 33 -3.94 5.71 -0.59
CA ILE A 33 -4.91 5.03 -1.45
C ILE A 33 -6.15 4.61 -0.64
N PRO A 34 -6.02 3.93 0.51
CA PRO A 34 -7.15 3.60 1.37
C PRO A 34 -8.03 4.80 1.71
N ILE A 35 -7.47 5.88 2.26
CA ILE A 35 -8.22 7.10 2.61
C ILE A 35 -8.99 7.63 1.40
N THR A 36 -8.33 7.73 0.25
CA THR A 36 -8.95 8.25 -0.99
C THR A 36 -10.16 7.40 -1.41
N LYS A 37 -10.01 6.08 -1.37
CA LYS A 37 -11.05 5.14 -1.81
C LYS A 37 -12.18 5.03 -0.79
N LEU A 38 -11.87 4.98 0.50
CA LEU A 38 -12.85 4.98 1.58
C LEU A 38 -13.67 6.27 1.59
N LYS A 39 -13.05 7.42 1.28
CA LYS A 39 -13.75 8.70 1.13
C LYS A 39 -14.70 8.67 -0.06
N LYS A 40 -14.24 8.17 -1.22
CA LYS A 40 -15.07 8.00 -2.42
C LYS A 40 -16.30 7.13 -2.16
N HIS A 41 -16.15 6.09 -1.35
CA HIS A 41 -17.24 5.20 -0.91
C HIS A 41 -18.08 5.73 0.24
N GLY A 42 -17.84 6.96 0.71
CA GLY A 42 -18.60 7.59 1.81
C GLY A 42 -18.38 6.93 3.18
N LEU A 43 -17.36 6.09 3.33
CA LEU A 43 -17.03 5.40 4.59
C LEU A 43 -16.15 6.27 5.48
N PHE A 44 -15.19 6.96 4.88
CA PHE A 44 -14.29 7.87 5.56
C PHE A 44 -14.81 9.31 5.43
N LYS A 45 -15.01 9.97 6.56
CA LYS A 45 -15.48 11.35 6.65
C LYS A 45 -14.43 12.20 7.34
N LEU A 46 -14.16 13.37 6.78
CA LEU A 46 -13.32 14.37 7.44
C LEU A 46 -14.18 15.17 8.41
N ALA A 47 -13.64 15.48 9.59
CA ALA A 47 -14.31 16.36 10.53
C ALA A 47 -14.49 17.77 9.93
N THR A 48 -15.59 18.43 10.30
CA THR A 48 -15.95 19.77 9.82
C THR A 48 -15.35 20.90 10.64
N ASP A 49 -14.77 20.59 11.81
CA ASP A 49 -14.15 21.55 12.71
C ASP A 49 -13.06 22.38 11.98
N PRO A 50 -13.21 23.71 11.86
CA PRO A 50 -12.25 24.54 11.15
C PRO A 50 -10.89 24.65 11.86
N GLU A 51 -10.84 24.47 13.19
CA GLU A 51 -9.62 24.58 13.98
C GLU A 51 -8.74 23.32 13.86
N MET A 52 -9.34 22.21 13.43
CA MET A 52 -8.63 20.96 13.25
C MET A 52 -7.80 20.96 11.97
N SER A 53 -6.50 20.68 12.11
CA SER A 53 -5.59 20.57 10.98
C SER A 53 -6.03 19.48 9.98
N PRO A 54 -5.70 19.61 8.68
CA PRO A 54 -6.02 18.57 7.70
C PRO A 54 -5.48 17.18 8.07
N LEU A 55 -4.28 17.14 8.65
CA LEU A 55 -3.66 15.93 9.21
C LEU A 55 -4.57 15.27 10.24
N GLU A 56 -4.99 16.07 11.23
CA GLU A 56 -5.76 15.56 12.35
C GLU A 56 -7.15 15.10 11.93
N LYS A 57 -7.77 15.78 10.94
CA LYS A 57 -9.02 15.33 10.32
C LYS A 57 -8.87 13.94 9.70
N GLU A 58 -7.71 13.63 9.11
CA GLU A 58 -7.47 12.30 8.55
C GLU A 58 -7.29 11.24 9.63
N LEU A 59 -6.49 11.53 10.66
CA LEU A 59 -6.27 10.62 11.78
C LEU A 59 -7.60 10.34 12.51
N LYS A 60 -8.39 11.37 12.77
CA LYS A 60 -9.73 11.22 13.34
C LYS A 60 -10.64 10.38 12.44
N GLY A 61 -10.68 10.66 11.14
CA GLY A 61 -11.51 9.90 10.21
C GLY A 61 -11.14 8.41 10.14
N LEU A 62 -9.87 8.06 10.27
CA LEU A 62 -9.42 6.67 10.38
C LEU A 62 -9.79 6.07 11.75
N SER A 63 -9.54 6.82 12.82
CA SER A 63 -9.81 6.41 14.20
C SER A 63 -11.29 6.16 14.46
N ASP A 64 -12.18 6.96 13.86
CA ASP A 64 -13.63 6.78 13.93
C ASP A 64 -14.12 5.59 13.07
N LEU A 65 -13.43 5.30 11.96
CA LEU A 65 -13.84 4.27 11.00
C LEU A 65 -13.46 2.86 11.47
N PHE A 66 -12.26 2.69 12.02
CA PHE A 66 -11.71 1.40 12.43
C PHE A 66 -11.74 1.25 13.96
N GLY A 67 -11.85 0.00 14.42
CA GLY A 67 -11.80 -0.32 15.85
C GLY A 67 -10.39 -0.07 16.40
N SER A 68 -9.51 -1.06 16.23
CA SER A 68 -8.08 -0.96 16.52
C SER A 68 -7.28 -1.01 15.23
N SER A 69 -6.12 -0.35 15.18
CA SER A 69 -5.24 -0.39 14.01
C SER A 69 -3.77 -0.54 14.38
N CYS A 70 -2.96 -0.91 13.40
CA CYS A 70 -1.55 -0.57 13.41
C CYS A 70 -1.22 0.41 12.29
N LEU A 71 -0.95 1.67 12.67
CA LEU A 71 -0.54 2.76 11.81
C LEU A 71 0.71 3.44 12.39
N VAL A 72 1.87 2.84 12.17
CA VAL A 72 3.15 3.40 12.65
C VAL A 72 3.59 4.66 11.89
N GLY A 73 4.54 5.38 12.47
CA GLY A 73 5.30 6.46 11.81
C GLY A 73 5.14 7.81 12.52
N LYS A 74 5.93 8.82 12.12
CA LYS A 74 5.73 10.19 12.59
C LYS A 74 4.53 10.85 11.89
N TYR A 75 3.47 11.11 12.64
CA TYR A 75 2.28 11.82 12.13
C TYR A 75 2.55 13.32 11.93
N SER A 76 3.43 13.88 12.76
CA SER A 76 3.88 15.26 12.67
C SER A 76 5.41 15.32 12.71
N PRO A 77 6.05 16.27 12.00
CA PRO A 77 7.47 16.53 12.15
C PRO A 77 7.83 17.14 13.51
N ASN A 78 6.86 17.74 14.21
CA ASN A 78 7.04 18.21 15.58
C ASN A 78 6.75 17.06 16.56
N ASP A 79 7.73 16.74 17.41
CA ASP A 79 7.67 15.57 18.29
C ASP A 79 6.60 15.66 19.38
N GLU A 80 6.36 16.86 19.91
CA GLU A 80 5.31 17.07 20.91
C GLU A 80 3.92 16.87 20.29
N VAL A 81 3.67 17.47 19.13
CA VAL A 81 2.43 17.30 18.38
C VAL A 81 2.24 15.83 17.98
N ASN A 82 3.29 15.16 17.50
CA ASN A 82 3.23 13.75 17.14
C ASN A 82 2.83 12.87 18.35
N ARG A 83 3.42 13.11 19.52
CA ARG A 83 3.08 12.41 20.76
C ARG A 83 1.64 12.69 21.19
N LEU A 84 1.18 13.94 21.09
CA LEU A 84 -0.20 14.32 21.43
C LEU A 84 -1.21 13.64 20.50
N LEU A 85 -0.95 13.62 19.19
CA LEU A 85 -1.82 12.96 18.21
C LEU A 85 -1.88 11.45 18.45
N LYS A 86 -0.75 10.78 18.69
CA LYS A 86 -0.72 9.34 19.02
C LYS A 86 -1.49 9.02 20.30
N LYS A 87 -1.38 9.88 21.32
CA LYS A 87 -2.16 9.72 22.55
C LYS A 87 -3.65 9.93 22.32
N ARG A 88 -4.03 10.93 21.50
CA ARG A 88 -5.43 11.27 21.20
C ARG A 88 -6.12 10.19 20.36
N TYR A 89 -5.39 9.59 19.41
CA TYR A 89 -5.89 8.54 18.50
C TYR A 89 -5.18 7.21 18.78
N SER A 90 -5.13 6.81 20.05
CA SER A 90 -4.35 5.64 20.49
C SER A 90 -4.79 4.33 19.86
N ASN A 91 -6.06 4.21 19.48
CA ASN A 91 -6.58 3.05 18.77
C ASN A 91 -5.86 2.81 17.44
N LEU A 92 -5.31 3.85 16.80
CA LEU A 92 -4.55 3.70 15.56
C LEU A 92 -3.21 2.96 15.74
N CYS A 93 -2.76 2.77 16.98
CA CYS A 93 -1.49 2.14 17.33
C CYS A 93 -1.65 0.81 18.06
N GLU A 94 -2.86 0.45 18.46
CA GLU A 94 -3.17 -0.65 19.38
C GLU A 94 -2.74 -2.03 18.86
N LEU A 95 -2.75 -2.25 17.54
CA LEU A 95 -2.31 -3.53 16.93
C LEU A 95 -0.84 -3.54 16.53
N CYS A 96 -0.09 -2.48 16.83
CA CYS A 96 1.35 -2.46 16.56
C CYS A 96 2.12 -3.30 17.59
N GLU A 97 3.37 -3.64 17.28
CA GLU A 97 4.21 -4.44 18.18
C GLU A 97 4.47 -3.71 19.49
N ARG A 98 4.69 -2.39 19.40
CA ARG A 98 4.85 -1.50 20.55
C ARG A 98 3.89 -0.31 20.43
N PRO A 99 2.64 -0.44 20.89
CA PRO A 99 1.62 0.60 20.76
C PRO A 99 2.00 1.95 21.38
N ASP A 100 2.84 1.94 22.42
CA ASP A 100 3.36 3.12 23.10
C ASP A 100 4.37 3.92 22.25
N ILE A 101 5.10 3.24 21.37
CA ILE A 101 6.08 3.85 20.45
C ILE A 101 5.42 4.16 19.10
N CYS A 102 4.74 3.18 18.52
CA CYS A 102 4.00 3.28 17.26
C CYS A 102 4.82 3.94 16.13
N ASP A 103 6.07 3.52 16.00
CA ASP A 103 7.03 4.01 15.02
C ASP A 103 7.89 2.85 14.50
N TYR A 104 8.64 3.09 13.43
CA TYR A 104 9.56 2.10 12.88
C TYR A 104 10.81 1.94 13.76
N PRO A 105 11.43 0.74 13.79
CA PRO A 105 10.94 -0.52 13.24
C PRO A 105 9.83 -1.13 14.12
N ASP A 106 8.88 -1.79 13.46
CA ASP A 106 7.76 -2.49 14.09
C ASP A 106 7.37 -3.72 13.26
N LYS A 107 7.26 -4.88 13.92
CA LYS A 107 6.96 -6.20 13.30
C LYS A 107 5.67 -6.21 12.47
N TYR A 108 4.71 -5.36 12.80
CA TYR A 108 3.38 -5.28 12.19
C TYR A 108 3.23 -4.10 11.20
N SER A 109 4.32 -3.36 10.97
CA SER A 109 4.40 -2.33 9.94
C SER A 109 4.99 -2.82 8.62
N GLY A 110 4.94 -2.00 7.57
CA GLY A 110 5.46 -2.43 6.28
C GLY A 110 4.48 -3.26 5.46
N TYR A 111 4.91 -3.68 4.27
CA TYR A 111 4.04 -4.48 3.41
C TYR A 111 3.83 -5.90 3.98
N ASP A 112 4.91 -6.53 4.45
CA ASP A 112 4.87 -7.83 5.13
C ASP A 112 4.23 -7.75 6.51
N GLY A 113 4.61 -6.75 7.32
CA GLY A 113 4.06 -6.63 8.67
C GLY A 113 2.58 -6.30 8.68
N ALA A 114 2.04 -5.56 7.69
CA ALA A 114 0.60 -5.37 7.59
C ALA A 114 -0.14 -6.70 7.34
N ILE A 115 0.42 -7.62 6.54
CA ILE A 115 -0.13 -8.97 6.37
C ILE A 115 -0.01 -9.74 7.68
N ARG A 116 1.16 -9.63 8.33
CA ARG A 116 1.42 -10.27 9.61
C ARG A 116 0.46 -9.81 10.71
N CYS A 117 0.09 -8.53 10.75
CA CYS A 117 -0.89 -7.97 11.68
C CYS A 117 -2.27 -8.61 11.49
N LEU A 118 -2.70 -8.79 10.23
CA LEU A 118 -3.95 -9.48 9.90
C LEU A 118 -3.91 -10.96 10.31
N VAL A 119 -2.78 -11.63 10.11
CA VAL A 119 -2.63 -13.07 10.33
C VAL A 119 -2.38 -13.41 11.81
N GLU A 120 -1.57 -12.62 12.51
CA GLU A 120 -0.99 -12.97 13.82
C GLU A 120 -1.44 -12.03 14.95
N ASN A 121 -2.03 -10.87 14.66
CA ASN A 121 -2.31 -9.86 15.69
C ASN A 121 -3.73 -9.28 15.62
N ASN A 122 -4.72 -10.15 15.38
CA ASN A 122 -6.15 -9.81 15.46
C ASN A 122 -6.61 -8.66 14.54
N GLY A 123 -5.85 -8.35 13.48
CA GLY A 123 -6.32 -7.48 12.40
C GLY A 123 -7.40 -8.18 11.57
N ASP A 124 -8.38 -7.47 11.03
CA ASP A 124 -9.41 -7.99 10.11
C ASP A 124 -9.11 -7.65 8.64
N VAL A 125 -8.36 -6.57 8.43
CA VAL A 125 -8.05 -6.05 7.11
C VAL A 125 -6.60 -5.60 7.00
N ALA A 126 -5.91 -5.98 5.93
CA ALA A 126 -4.57 -5.49 5.61
C ALA A 126 -4.51 -4.72 4.29
N PHE A 127 -3.97 -3.51 4.37
CA PHE A 127 -3.68 -2.65 3.23
C PHE A 127 -2.24 -2.89 2.75
N THR A 128 -2.05 -3.79 1.79
CA THR A 128 -0.73 -4.16 1.25
C THR A 128 -0.75 -4.39 -0.27
N LYS A 129 0.38 -4.81 -0.85
CA LYS A 129 0.51 -5.07 -2.29
C LYS A 129 0.46 -6.57 -2.59
N VAL A 130 -0.06 -6.90 -3.77
CA VAL A 130 -0.16 -8.27 -4.32
C VAL A 130 1.15 -9.05 -4.22
N ILE A 131 2.27 -8.44 -4.63
CA ILE A 131 3.59 -9.08 -4.55
C ILE A 131 3.95 -9.57 -3.13
N TYR A 132 3.58 -8.82 -2.10
CA TYR A 132 3.87 -9.19 -0.72
C TYR A 132 2.87 -10.22 -0.18
N VAL A 133 1.61 -10.19 -0.63
CA VAL A 133 0.66 -11.28 -0.36
C VAL A 133 1.19 -12.59 -0.92
N ASN A 134 1.60 -12.59 -2.20
CA ASN A 134 2.13 -13.78 -2.83
C ASN A 134 3.37 -14.30 -2.10
N LYS A 135 4.33 -13.44 -1.75
CA LYS A 135 5.49 -13.85 -0.96
C LYS A 135 5.10 -14.43 0.41
N TYR A 136 4.20 -13.78 1.14
CA TYR A 136 3.82 -14.21 2.48
C TYR A 136 3.18 -15.60 2.49
N PHE A 137 2.33 -15.90 1.50
CA PHE A 137 1.63 -17.17 1.37
C PHE A 137 2.32 -18.19 0.46
N GLY A 138 3.55 -17.93 0.02
CA GLY A 138 4.31 -18.85 -0.83
C GLY A 138 3.73 -19.07 -2.23
N LEU A 139 3.17 -18.03 -2.83
CA LEU A 139 2.66 -18.01 -4.21
C LEU A 139 3.69 -17.41 -5.19
N PRO A 140 3.62 -17.73 -6.49
CA PRO A 140 4.53 -17.17 -7.50
C PRO A 140 4.45 -15.64 -7.62
N VAL A 141 5.55 -15.01 -8.05
CA VAL A 141 5.67 -13.55 -8.23
C VAL A 141 6.27 -13.24 -9.59
N GLY A 142 5.44 -12.77 -10.53
CA GLY A 142 5.88 -12.60 -11.91
C GLY A 142 6.36 -13.94 -12.46
N ASP A 143 7.56 -13.95 -13.03
CA ASP A 143 8.21 -15.17 -13.55
C ASP A 143 8.95 -15.98 -12.46
N ALA A 144 9.05 -15.44 -11.24
CA ALA A 144 9.71 -16.14 -10.14
C ALA A 144 8.82 -17.25 -9.57
N PRO A 145 9.36 -18.46 -9.36
CA PRO A 145 8.60 -19.58 -8.82
C PRO A 145 8.18 -19.33 -7.36
N ALA A 146 7.17 -20.07 -6.91
CA ALA A 146 6.72 -20.09 -5.52
C ALA A 146 7.89 -20.43 -4.58
N GLN A 147 7.96 -19.71 -3.47
CA GLN A 147 8.91 -19.95 -2.37
C GLN A 147 8.13 -20.42 -1.14
N PRO A 148 8.77 -21.00 -0.11
CA PRO A 148 8.09 -21.33 1.13
C PRO A 148 7.35 -20.13 1.73
N ALA A 149 6.14 -20.36 2.25
CA ALA A 149 5.36 -19.33 2.92
C ALA A 149 6.12 -18.78 4.15
N ILE A 150 6.01 -17.48 4.39
CA ILE A 150 6.66 -16.81 5.54
C ILE A 150 6.10 -17.36 6.86
N ASN A 151 4.80 -17.67 6.89
CA ASN A 151 4.14 -18.33 8.01
C ASN A 151 3.47 -19.62 7.50
N PRO A 152 4.07 -20.80 7.72
CA PRO A 152 3.51 -22.08 7.26
C PRO A 152 2.14 -22.44 7.85
N ALA A 153 1.76 -21.84 8.99
CA ALA A 153 0.45 -22.06 9.59
C ALA A 153 -0.66 -21.25 8.90
N ALA A 154 -0.31 -20.19 8.16
CA ALA A 154 -1.26 -19.33 7.46
C ALA A 154 -1.56 -19.87 6.06
N ARG A 155 -2.73 -20.48 5.88
CA ARG A 155 -3.10 -21.11 4.60
C ARG A 155 -3.72 -20.09 3.64
N ALA A 156 -3.28 -20.10 2.38
CA ALA A 156 -3.73 -19.15 1.38
C ALA A 156 -5.25 -19.14 1.17
N GLN A 157 -5.91 -20.31 1.27
CA GLN A 157 -7.36 -20.46 1.10
C GLN A 157 -8.21 -19.77 2.17
N ASP A 158 -7.61 -19.40 3.30
CA ASP A 158 -8.29 -18.72 4.40
C ASP A 158 -8.37 -17.20 4.18
N PHE A 159 -7.74 -16.69 3.12
CA PHE A 159 -7.67 -15.27 2.81
C PHE A 159 -8.20 -14.98 1.39
N VAL A 160 -8.79 -13.80 1.25
CA VAL A 160 -9.34 -13.30 -0.02
C VAL A 160 -8.99 -11.83 -0.20
N TYR A 161 -9.03 -11.38 -1.45
CA TYR A 161 -9.03 -9.96 -1.78
C TYR A 161 -10.45 -9.40 -1.70
N LEU A 162 -10.66 -8.34 -0.91
CA LEU A 162 -11.86 -7.49 -1.01
C LEU A 162 -11.65 -6.45 -2.13
N CYS A 163 -12.53 -6.50 -3.13
CA CYS A 163 -12.52 -5.65 -4.32
C CYS A 163 -13.21 -4.30 -4.06
N GLU A 164 -12.97 -3.30 -4.92
CA GLU A 164 -13.56 -1.96 -4.75
C GLU A 164 -15.09 -1.96 -4.95
N ASP A 165 -15.63 -2.94 -5.68
CA ASP A 165 -17.06 -3.16 -5.89
C ASP A 165 -17.75 -3.95 -4.75
N GLY A 166 -17.01 -4.33 -3.70
CA GLY A 166 -17.50 -5.10 -2.57
C GLY A 166 -17.45 -6.62 -2.74
N THR A 167 -17.13 -7.13 -3.94
CA THR A 167 -16.94 -8.57 -4.16
C THR A 167 -15.64 -9.08 -3.54
N THR A 168 -15.52 -10.39 -3.35
CA THR A 168 -14.27 -11.03 -2.88
C THR A 168 -13.70 -11.97 -3.93
N ARG A 169 -12.36 -12.04 -4.05
CA ARG A 169 -11.65 -12.97 -4.95
C ARG A 169 -10.58 -13.76 -4.20
N PRO A 170 -10.35 -15.05 -4.52
CA PRO A 170 -9.26 -15.83 -3.93
C PRO A 170 -7.89 -15.19 -4.18
N ILE A 171 -6.98 -15.28 -3.22
CA ILE A 171 -5.62 -14.72 -3.39
C ILE A 171 -4.73 -15.50 -4.36
N THR A 172 -5.12 -16.75 -4.68
CA THR A 172 -4.45 -17.60 -5.67
C THR A 172 -4.77 -17.21 -7.12
N GLY A 173 -5.80 -16.38 -7.33
CA GLY A 173 -6.20 -15.88 -8.64
C GLY A 173 -5.77 -14.44 -8.92
N PRO A 174 -6.27 -13.84 -10.01
CA PRO A 174 -6.01 -12.44 -10.33
C PRO A 174 -6.53 -11.50 -9.24
N ALA A 175 -5.63 -10.68 -8.69
CA ALA A 175 -5.97 -9.72 -7.67
C ALA A 175 -6.91 -8.62 -8.19
N CYS A 176 -7.89 -8.21 -7.38
CA CYS A 176 -8.65 -6.99 -7.60
C CYS A 176 -8.06 -5.84 -6.75
N SER A 177 -7.29 -4.97 -7.40
CA SER A 177 -6.66 -3.83 -6.72
C SER A 177 -7.53 -2.58 -6.79
N TRP A 178 -7.63 -1.84 -5.68
CA TRP A 178 -8.34 -0.55 -5.64
C TRP A 178 -7.58 0.54 -6.40
N ALA A 179 -6.26 0.43 -6.52
CA ALA A 179 -5.44 1.30 -7.33
C ALA A 179 -4.17 0.58 -7.78
N GLN A 180 -3.62 1.00 -8.90
CA GLN A 180 -2.29 0.60 -9.34
C GLN A 180 -1.38 1.81 -9.21
N ARG A 181 -0.19 1.62 -8.63
CA ARG A 181 0.85 2.65 -8.69
C ARG A 181 1.45 2.55 -10.10
N PRO A 182 1.30 3.58 -10.95
CA PRO A 182 1.95 3.57 -12.24
C PRO A 182 3.45 3.43 -12.07
N TRP A 183 4.09 2.85 -13.07
CA TRP A 183 5.53 2.89 -13.15
C TRP A 183 6.02 4.33 -13.26
N GLN A 184 7.27 4.55 -12.84
CA GLN A 184 7.92 5.82 -13.14
C GLN A 184 8.05 5.93 -14.67
N GLY A 185 8.17 7.14 -15.19
CA GLY A 185 8.32 7.36 -16.63
C GLY A 185 8.91 8.73 -16.89
N TYR A 186 9.22 9.02 -18.15
CA TYR A 186 9.62 10.37 -18.54
C TYR A 186 8.41 11.15 -19.02
N MET A 187 8.44 12.45 -18.75
CA MET A 187 7.41 13.39 -19.17
C MET A 187 8.09 14.47 -20.03
N GLY A 188 7.55 14.70 -21.22
CA GLY A 188 7.99 15.74 -22.14
C GLY A 188 6.85 16.70 -22.46
N ASN A 189 7.17 17.85 -23.05
CA ASN A 189 6.17 18.73 -23.62
C ASN A 189 5.63 18.15 -24.96
N GLY A 190 4.56 18.75 -25.50
CA GLY A 190 3.91 18.26 -26.73
C GLY A 190 4.79 18.30 -27.99
N ASP A 191 5.90 19.05 -27.98
CA ASP A 191 6.83 19.16 -29.11
C ASP A 191 7.58 17.84 -29.37
N ILE A 192 7.60 16.95 -28.38
CA ILE A 192 8.27 15.65 -28.45
C ILE A 192 7.67 14.70 -29.48
N ASN A 193 6.44 14.95 -29.95
CA ASN A 193 5.71 14.10 -30.88
C ASN A 193 6.54 13.72 -32.12
N SER A 194 7.26 14.70 -32.68
CA SER A 194 8.09 14.50 -33.88
C SER A 194 9.37 13.69 -33.62
N ARG A 195 9.81 13.57 -32.37
CA ARG A 195 11.07 12.91 -31.96
C ARG A 195 10.86 11.73 -31.02
N PHE A 196 9.61 11.37 -30.75
CA PHE A 196 9.23 10.37 -29.75
C PHE A 196 9.91 9.02 -30.02
N GLN A 197 9.85 8.53 -31.26
CA GLN A 197 10.46 7.25 -31.65
C GLN A 197 11.99 7.28 -31.50
N GLN A 198 12.62 8.39 -31.87
CA GLN A 198 14.07 8.54 -31.72
C GLN A 198 14.48 8.53 -30.25
N LEU A 199 13.74 9.23 -29.38
CA LEU A 199 14.00 9.24 -27.95
C LEU A 199 13.78 7.85 -27.34
N GLN A 200 12.68 7.18 -27.67
CA GLN A 200 12.38 5.84 -27.17
C GLN A 200 13.47 4.83 -27.56
N SER A 201 13.93 4.87 -28.82
CA SER A 201 15.04 4.03 -29.29
C SER A 201 16.33 4.31 -28.51
N LYS A 202 16.64 5.58 -28.25
CA LYS A 202 17.84 5.97 -27.50
C LYS A 202 17.78 5.54 -26.03
N LEU A 203 16.61 5.66 -25.38
CA LEU A 203 16.38 5.17 -24.03
C LEU A 203 16.52 3.64 -23.95
N GLN A 204 16.00 2.92 -24.94
CA GLN A 204 16.15 1.47 -25.04
C GLN A 204 17.62 1.06 -25.23
N GLN A 205 18.36 1.78 -26.08
CA GLN A 205 19.79 1.55 -26.26
C GLN A 205 20.55 1.74 -24.95
N PHE A 206 20.34 2.85 -24.24
CA PHE A 206 20.98 3.11 -22.95
C PHE A 206 20.63 2.04 -21.91
N TYR A 207 19.41 1.51 -21.93
CA TYR A 207 19.01 0.40 -21.07
C TYR A 207 19.78 -0.89 -21.36
N GLU A 208 19.90 -1.29 -22.62
CA GLU A 208 20.65 -2.51 -22.98
C GLU A 208 22.15 -2.35 -22.74
N GLU A 209 22.73 -1.17 -22.98
CA GLU A 209 24.11 -0.86 -22.65
C GLU A 209 24.35 -0.92 -21.12
N ALA A 210 23.41 -0.38 -20.33
CA ALA A 210 23.50 -0.40 -18.87
C ALA A 210 23.49 -1.82 -18.30
N LYS A 211 22.62 -2.72 -18.79
CA LYS A 211 22.58 -4.13 -18.33
C LYS A 211 23.93 -4.83 -18.42
N ASN A 212 24.71 -4.50 -19.44
CA ASN A 212 25.98 -5.16 -19.76
C ASN A 212 27.19 -4.36 -19.28
N SER A 213 26.98 -3.25 -18.55
CA SER A 213 28.06 -2.39 -18.09
C SER A 213 28.88 -3.04 -16.97
N ALA A 214 30.21 -2.91 -17.04
CA ALA A 214 31.11 -3.30 -15.96
C ALA A 214 30.95 -2.43 -14.71
N ASP A 215 30.46 -1.18 -14.85
CA ASP A 215 30.15 -0.28 -13.74
C ASP A 215 28.67 -0.36 -13.39
N VAL A 216 28.33 -1.44 -12.67
CA VAL A 216 26.96 -1.79 -12.27
C VAL A 216 26.26 -0.66 -11.49
N LYS A 217 27.01 0.12 -10.70
CA LYS A 217 26.44 1.25 -9.92
C LYS A 217 25.99 2.39 -10.84
N LYS A 218 26.84 2.77 -11.80
CA LYS A 218 26.51 3.83 -12.76
C LYS A 218 25.40 3.40 -13.71
N ALA A 219 25.43 2.15 -14.16
CA ALA A 219 24.39 1.56 -14.98
C ALA A 219 23.03 1.46 -14.28
N ALA A 220 22.99 1.06 -13.00
CA ALA A 220 21.76 1.03 -12.22
C ALA A 220 21.09 2.41 -12.09
N ALA A 221 21.88 3.49 -12.04
CA ALA A 221 21.37 4.86 -12.04
C ALA A 221 20.77 5.31 -13.39
N MET A 222 21.14 4.65 -14.49
CA MET A 222 20.66 4.92 -15.86
C MET A 222 19.57 3.94 -16.31
N TRP A 223 19.16 3.00 -15.45
CA TRP A 223 18.24 1.92 -15.78
C TRP A 223 16.85 2.45 -16.18
N VAL A 224 16.47 2.22 -17.43
CA VAL A 224 15.14 2.52 -17.96
C VAL A 224 14.35 1.21 -18.08
N ASP A 225 13.44 0.94 -17.13
CA ASP A 225 12.60 -0.26 -17.24
C ASP A 225 11.71 -0.16 -18.48
N GLN A 226 11.72 -1.19 -19.35
CA GLN A 226 10.87 -1.28 -20.54
C GLN A 226 9.37 -1.17 -20.23
N LYS A 227 8.94 -1.41 -18.97
CA LYS A 227 7.57 -1.26 -18.51
C LYS A 227 7.19 0.19 -18.15
N ASN A 228 8.16 1.10 -18.13
CA ASN A 228 7.96 2.53 -17.90
C ASN A 228 7.45 3.18 -19.20
N LEU A 229 6.13 3.22 -19.38
CA LEU A 229 5.48 3.96 -20.46
C LEU A 229 5.89 5.44 -20.44
N LEU A 230 6.43 5.94 -21.55
CA LEU A 230 6.40 7.37 -21.85
C LEU A 230 4.96 7.77 -22.14
N VAL A 231 4.30 8.45 -21.21
CA VAL A 231 2.95 8.97 -21.43
C VAL A 231 3.06 10.26 -22.23
N ASN A 232 2.74 10.17 -23.53
CA ASN A 232 2.51 11.35 -24.36
C ASN A 232 1.05 11.78 -24.19
N ARG A 233 0.81 13.07 -23.91
CA ARG A 233 -0.53 13.61 -23.70
C ARG A 233 -1.19 13.94 -25.04
N VAL A 234 -1.37 12.94 -25.90
CA VAL A 234 -2.23 13.04 -27.09
C VAL A 234 -2.97 11.72 -27.25
N GLN A 235 -4.31 11.79 -27.08
CA GLN A 235 -5.35 10.75 -27.00
C GLN A 235 -5.64 10.19 -25.61
#